data_AF-A0A968VAW9-F1
#
_entry.id   AF-A0A968VAW9-F1
#
_cell.length_a   1.000
_cell.length_b   1.000
_cell.length_c   1.000
_cell.angle_alpha   90.00
_cell.angle_beta   90.00
_cell.angle_gamma   90.00
#
_symmetry.space_group_name_H-M   'P 1'
#
loop_
_entity.id
_entity.type
_entity.pdbx_description
1 polymer ?
#
loop_
_entity_poly.entity_id
_entity_poly.type
_entity_poly.pdbx_seq_one_letter_code
_entity_poly.pdbx_strand_id
1 'polypeptide(L)'
;MRWTNYHSHSHFSDGKFAPELYIEAAIAQNLTAYGISDHGPHPFSGGSNLTLEGLSAYSRHIHELKAKYSNQIQIYCGMEIDYIPFHVGVSHPSIKNTPLDYTICSVHHAGFFEDGKIFGVDNSAAGFEKGIQEIYNGDTRALVERYFELTRTMLQ
;
A
#
# COMPACT_ATOMS: atom_id res chain seq x y z
N MET A 1 -13.29 11.79 21.67
CA MET A 1 -13.25 10.66 20.72
C MET A 1 -11.89 10.00 20.82
N ARG A 2 -11.84 8.67 20.84
CA ARG A 2 -10.59 7.91 20.72
C ARG A 2 -10.37 7.64 19.24
N TRP A 3 -9.21 8.01 18.72
CA TRP A 3 -8.90 7.92 17.30
C TRP A 3 -8.17 6.61 16.98
N THR A 4 -8.29 6.18 15.74
CA THR A 4 -7.59 5.03 15.19
C THR A 4 -6.97 5.40 13.85
N ASN A 5 -5.83 4.82 13.51
CA ASN A 5 -5.28 4.88 12.16
C ASN A 5 -4.98 3.46 11.69
N TYR A 6 -5.47 3.07 10.51
CA TYR A 6 -5.21 1.76 9.90
C TYR A 6 -4.49 1.89 8.54
N HIS A 7 -4.07 3.09 8.16
CA HIS A 7 -3.36 3.31 6.91
C HIS A 7 -2.13 4.16 7.22
N SER A 8 -0.97 3.51 7.30
CA SER A 8 0.29 4.18 7.59
C SER A 8 1.49 3.43 7.04
N HIS A 9 2.54 4.19 6.71
CA HIS A 9 3.73 3.70 6.04
C HIS A 9 4.97 3.97 6.89
N SER A 10 5.91 3.05 6.84
CA SER A 10 7.18 3.11 7.55
C SER A 10 8.34 2.99 6.57
N HIS A 11 9.56 2.94 7.11
CA HIS A 11 10.77 2.74 6.30
C HIS A 11 10.82 1.41 5.52
N PHE A 12 9.81 0.55 5.68
CA PHE A 12 9.69 -0.69 4.92
C PHE A 12 9.15 -0.44 3.51
N SER A 13 8.50 0.71 3.28
CA SER A 13 8.06 1.18 1.97
C SER A 13 8.52 2.63 1.75
N ASP A 14 7.59 3.55 1.48
CA ASP A 14 7.84 4.96 1.18
C ASP A 14 7.78 5.87 2.43
N GLY A 15 7.49 5.29 3.59
CA GLY A 15 7.49 5.99 4.87
C GLY A 15 8.90 6.35 5.37
N LYS A 16 8.98 7.38 6.22
CA LYS A 16 10.27 7.94 6.65
C LYS A 16 10.91 7.23 7.84
N PHE A 17 10.12 6.85 8.85
CA PHE A 17 10.62 6.40 10.15
C PHE A 17 10.35 4.92 10.39
N ALA A 18 11.03 4.36 11.40
CA ALA A 18 10.76 3.01 11.88
C ALA A 18 9.33 2.90 12.44
N PRO A 19 8.65 1.74 12.31
CA PRO A 19 7.30 1.52 12.82
C PRO A 19 7.12 1.93 14.29
N GLU A 20 8.11 1.64 15.13
CA GLU A 20 8.08 1.93 16.56
C GLU A 20 7.92 3.43 16.88
N LEU A 21 8.57 4.32 16.13
CA LEU A 21 8.44 5.76 16.34
C LEU A 21 7.02 6.27 16.05
N TYR A 22 6.35 5.68 15.05
CA TYR A 22 4.95 6.00 14.78
C TYR A 22 4.01 5.46 15.86
N ILE A 23 4.28 4.26 16.39
CA ILE A 23 3.54 3.68 17.51
C ILE A 23 3.67 4.55 18.75
N GLU A 24 4.87 5.00 19.10
CA GLU A 24 5.10 5.88 20.25
C GLU A 24 4.36 7.22 20.09
N ALA A 25 4.39 7.80 18.88
CA ALA A 25 3.62 9.01 18.56
C ALA A 25 2.10 8.77 18.64
N ALA A 26 1.62 7.60 18.23
CA ALA A 26 0.21 7.23 18.32
C ALA A 26 -0.24 7.09 19.79
N ILE A 27 0.58 6.47 20.64
CA ILE A 27 0.35 6.37 22.09
C ILE A 27 0.30 7.77 22.72
N ALA A 28 1.26 8.63 22.40
CA ALA A 28 1.31 10.01 22.91
C ALA A 28 0.06 10.83 22.52
N GLN A 29 -0.53 10.52 21.36
CA GLN A 29 -1.77 11.12 20.88
C GLN A 29 -3.04 10.39 21.36
N ASN A 30 -2.91 9.41 22.24
CA ASN A 30 -4.02 8.62 22.82
C ASN A 30 -4.86 7.88 21.76
N LEU A 31 -4.24 7.40 20.69
CA LEU A 31 -4.90 6.48 19.75
C LEU A 31 -5.16 5.15 20.44
N THR A 32 -6.29 4.53 20.12
CA THR A 32 -6.62 3.19 20.64
C THR A 32 -6.07 2.06 19.79
N ALA A 33 -5.93 2.31 18.49
CA ALA A 33 -5.42 1.35 17.54
C ALA A 33 -4.56 2.03 16.47
N TYR A 34 -3.50 1.32 16.06
CA TYR A 34 -2.59 1.74 15.01
C TYR A 34 -2.24 0.56 14.09
N GLY A 35 -2.54 0.71 12.81
CA GLY A 35 -2.21 -0.23 11.76
C GLY A 35 -1.03 0.27 10.94
N ILE A 36 -0.03 -0.58 10.80
CA ILE A 36 1.08 -0.37 9.86
C ILE A 36 0.70 -1.13 8.59
N SER A 37 0.65 -0.46 7.46
CA SER A 37 0.12 -0.97 6.19
C SER A 37 1.05 -0.61 5.03
N ASP A 38 2.35 -0.80 5.21
CA ASP A 38 3.36 -0.54 4.18
C ASP A 38 2.99 -1.19 2.83
N HIS A 39 3.43 -0.56 1.74
CA HIS A 39 3.16 -1.06 0.40
C HIS A 39 3.76 -2.47 0.18
N GLY A 40 2.92 -3.39 -0.28
CA GLY A 40 3.28 -4.75 -0.61
C GLY A 40 4.05 -4.87 -1.94
N PRO A 41 4.71 -6.02 -2.16
CA PRO A 41 5.53 -6.26 -3.36
C PRO A 41 4.70 -6.32 -4.63
N HIS A 42 5.20 -5.71 -5.69
CA HIS A 42 4.73 -5.94 -7.06
C HIS A 42 5.89 -5.84 -8.08
N PRO A 43 5.74 -6.43 -9.29
CA PRO A 43 6.83 -6.56 -10.26
C PRO A 43 7.37 -5.24 -10.83
N PHE A 44 6.63 -4.14 -10.65
CA PHE A 44 6.96 -2.83 -11.21
C PHE A 44 7.39 -1.83 -10.12
N SER A 45 7.60 -2.31 -8.89
CA SER A 45 7.95 -1.46 -7.76
C SER A 45 9.34 -0.85 -7.96
N GLY A 46 9.43 0.47 -7.96
CA GLY A 46 10.67 1.25 -8.13
C GLY A 46 11.53 1.34 -6.87
N GLY A 47 11.37 0.41 -5.93
CA GLY A 47 12.05 0.43 -4.61
C GLY A 47 11.26 1.10 -3.48
N SER A 48 10.01 1.51 -3.72
CA SER A 48 9.13 2.14 -2.72
C SER A 48 8.14 1.16 -2.08
N ASN A 49 8.32 -0.14 -2.31
CA ASN A 49 7.49 -1.23 -1.81
C ASN A 49 8.37 -2.26 -1.11
N LEU A 50 7.76 -3.05 -0.23
CA LEU A 50 8.37 -4.27 0.29
C LEU A 50 8.77 -5.21 -0.85
N THR A 51 9.88 -5.93 -0.68
CA THR A 51 10.22 -7.06 -1.57
C THR A 51 9.56 -8.34 -1.08
N LEU A 52 9.47 -9.36 -1.94
CA LEU A 52 8.94 -10.67 -1.55
C LEU A 52 9.75 -11.30 -0.40
N GLU A 53 11.06 -11.12 -0.41
CA GLU A 53 11.98 -11.60 0.62
C GLU A 53 11.80 -10.83 1.95
N GLY A 54 11.43 -9.53 1.85
CA GLY A 54 11.20 -8.65 2.99
C GLY A 54 9.92 -8.94 3.77
N LEU A 55 8.90 -9.55 3.14
CA LEU A 55 7.58 -9.81 3.74
C LEU A 55 7.65 -10.50 5.11
N SER A 56 8.51 -11.52 5.24
CA SER A 56 8.63 -12.30 6.48
C SER A 56 9.30 -11.49 7.59
N ALA A 57 10.28 -10.65 7.26
CA ALA A 57 10.94 -9.78 8.22
C ALA A 57 10.01 -8.66 8.68
N TYR A 58 9.29 -8.04 7.75
CA TYR A 58 8.26 -7.04 8.03
C TYR A 58 7.20 -7.56 8.99
N SER A 59 6.52 -8.65 8.62
CA SER A 59 5.43 -9.19 9.44
C SER A 59 5.92 -9.60 10.84
N ARG A 60 7.08 -10.26 10.94
CA ARG A 60 7.66 -10.61 12.24
C ARG A 60 7.89 -9.38 13.11
N HIS A 61 8.52 -8.34 12.55
CA HIS A 61 8.85 -7.13 13.29
C HIS A 61 7.59 -6.41 13.80
N ILE A 62 6.54 -6.29 12.98
CA ILE A 62 5.30 -5.67 13.44
C ILE A 62 4.62 -6.49 14.55
N HIS A 63 4.68 -7.83 14.48
CA HIS A 63 4.16 -8.69 15.55
C HIS A 63 4.95 -8.59 16.86
N GLU A 64 6.27 -8.42 16.80
CA GLU A 64 7.11 -8.15 17.98
C GLU A 64 6.69 -6.83 18.65
N LEU A 65 6.47 -5.77 17.87
CA LEU A 65 5.98 -4.48 18.37
C LEU A 65 4.56 -4.59 18.95
N LYS A 66 3.68 -5.35 18.28
CA LYS A 66 2.34 -5.66 18.79
C LYS A 66 2.38 -6.32 20.15
N ALA A 67 3.28 -7.26 20.39
CA ALA A 67 3.49 -7.86 21.70
C ALA A 67 4.04 -6.85 22.71
N LYS A 68 5.08 -6.09 22.33
CA LYS A 68 5.76 -5.09 23.18
C LYS A 68 4.80 -4.02 23.72
N TYR A 69 3.90 -3.50 22.90
CA TYR A 69 3.00 -2.40 23.26
C TYR A 69 1.56 -2.85 23.58
N SER A 70 1.31 -4.15 23.74
CA SER A 70 -0.04 -4.74 23.92
C SER A 70 -0.88 -4.15 25.06
N ASN A 71 -0.24 -3.63 26.12
CA ASN A 71 -0.92 -3.00 27.26
C ASN A 71 -1.20 -1.50 27.07
N GLN A 72 -0.76 -0.91 25.96
CA GLN A 72 -0.80 0.53 25.72
C GLN A 72 -1.67 0.89 24.51
N ILE A 73 -1.55 0.15 23.41
CA ILE A 73 -2.26 0.40 22.15
C ILE A 73 -2.46 -0.91 21.38
N GLN A 74 -3.56 -1.03 20.64
CA GLN A 74 -3.77 -2.15 19.73
C GLN A 74 -2.98 -1.93 18.44
N ILE A 75 -2.06 -2.83 18.12
CA ILE A 75 -1.27 -2.75 16.88
C ILE A 75 -1.75 -3.82 15.90
N TYR A 76 -1.85 -3.44 14.63
CA TYR A 76 -2.24 -4.34 13.55
C TYR A 76 -1.18 -4.38 12.45
N CYS A 77 -0.78 -5.60 12.08
CA CYS A 77 0.09 -5.88 10.95
C CYS A 77 -0.75 -5.90 9.67
N GLY A 78 -0.80 -4.77 8.97
CA GLY A 78 -1.48 -4.62 7.69
C GLY A 78 -0.52 -4.63 6.52
N MET A 79 -1.08 -4.62 5.31
CA MET A 79 -0.32 -4.34 4.10
C MET A 79 -1.23 -3.71 3.06
N GLU A 80 -0.76 -2.65 2.41
CA GLU A 80 -1.44 -2.10 1.25
C GLU A 80 -0.96 -2.82 -0.01
N ILE A 81 -1.90 -3.42 -0.74
CA ILE A 81 -1.64 -4.24 -1.91
C ILE A 81 -2.18 -3.53 -3.13
N ASP A 82 -1.27 -3.17 -4.02
CA ASP A 82 -1.61 -2.73 -5.37
C ASP A 82 -2.41 -3.80 -6.11
N TYR A 83 -3.50 -3.37 -6.73
CA TYR A 83 -4.20 -4.14 -7.73
C TYR A 83 -3.70 -3.75 -9.12
N ILE A 84 -2.96 -4.67 -9.74
CA ILE A 84 -2.48 -4.53 -11.11
C ILE A 84 -3.01 -5.76 -11.87
N PRO A 85 -3.99 -5.59 -12.79
CA PRO A 85 -4.63 -6.70 -13.48
C PRO A 85 -3.62 -7.69 -14.05
N PHE A 86 -3.87 -8.98 -13.81
CA PHE A 86 -3.02 -10.11 -14.27
C PHE A 86 -1.61 -10.19 -13.67
N HIS A 87 -1.20 -9.23 -12.84
CA HIS A 87 0.15 -9.18 -12.27
C HIS A 87 0.16 -9.35 -10.74
N VAL A 88 -0.64 -8.58 -10.01
CA VAL A 88 -0.70 -8.66 -8.55
C VAL A 88 -2.06 -8.20 -8.02
N GLY A 89 -2.42 -8.72 -6.85
CA GLY A 89 -3.56 -8.30 -6.07
C GLY A 89 -3.57 -9.06 -4.75
N VAL A 90 -4.54 -8.77 -3.88
CA VAL A 90 -4.64 -9.43 -2.55
C VAL A 90 -4.75 -10.95 -2.60
N SER A 91 -5.16 -11.50 -3.75
CA SER A 91 -5.25 -12.95 -3.94
C SER A 91 -3.89 -13.62 -4.21
N HIS A 92 -2.82 -12.85 -4.43
CA HIS A 92 -1.49 -13.36 -4.76
C HIS A 92 -0.96 -14.27 -3.64
N PRO A 93 -0.40 -15.46 -3.95
CA PRO A 93 -0.03 -16.46 -2.93
C PRO A 93 0.94 -15.94 -1.86
N SER A 94 1.92 -15.11 -2.22
CA SER A 94 2.86 -14.54 -1.24
C SER A 94 2.16 -13.65 -0.21
N ILE A 95 1.13 -12.91 -0.62
CA ILE A 95 0.35 -12.05 0.27
C ILE A 95 -0.53 -12.91 1.17
N LYS A 96 -1.26 -13.88 0.60
CA LYS A 96 -2.12 -14.81 1.38
C LYS A 96 -1.36 -15.62 2.42
N ASN A 97 -0.10 -15.96 2.13
CA ASN A 97 0.74 -16.77 3.02
C ASN A 97 1.51 -15.92 4.05
N THR A 98 1.42 -14.58 3.98
CA THR A 98 2.02 -13.70 4.97
C THR A 98 1.04 -13.52 6.13
N PRO A 99 1.46 -13.68 7.40
CA PRO A 99 0.58 -13.47 8.53
C PRO A 99 0.30 -11.97 8.68
N LEU A 100 -0.83 -11.53 8.13
CA LEU A 100 -1.34 -10.16 8.20
C LEU A 100 -2.68 -10.18 8.96
N ASP A 101 -2.92 -9.15 9.76
CA ASP A 101 -4.19 -8.92 10.43
C ASP A 101 -5.24 -8.37 9.45
N TYR A 102 -4.82 -7.58 8.47
CA TYR A 102 -5.68 -7.02 7.42
C TYR A 102 -4.88 -6.67 6.17
N THR A 103 -5.58 -6.47 5.05
CA THR A 103 -5.02 -5.93 3.81
C THR A 103 -5.86 -4.74 3.36
N ILE A 104 -5.22 -3.78 2.72
CA ILE A 104 -5.85 -2.70 1.98
C ILE A 104 -5.63 -3.01 0.49
N CYS A 105 -6.68 -2.98 -0.32
CA CYS A 105 -6.54 -3.11 -1.76
C CYS A 105 -6.57 -1.71 -2.37
N SER A 106 -5.56 -1.35 -3.15
CA SER A 106 -5.44 0.00 -3.72
C SER A 106 -5.18 -0.04 -5.21
N VAL A 107 -5.68 0.98 -5.91
CA VAL A 107 -5.41 1.22 -7.33
C VAL A 107 -4.53 2.45 -7.41
N HIS A 108 -3.21 2.27 -7.47
CA HIS A 108 -2.28 3.37 -7.76
C HIS A 108 -1.94 3.43 -9.25
N HIS A 109 -2.28 2.39 -10.01
CA HIS A 109 -1.83 2.24 -11.39
C HIS A 109 -2.99 2.08 -12.36
N ALA A 110 -2.96 2.84 -13.45
CA ALA A 110 -4.04 2.84 -14.45
C ALA A 110 -3.58 2.50 -15.86
N GLY A 111 -2.40 1.89 -16.06
CA GLY A 111 -1.97 1.48 -17.38
C GLY A 111 -0.46 1.38 -17.50
N PHE A 112 0.01 1.24 -18.74
CA PHE A 112 1.43 1.15 -19.07
C PHE A 112 1.72 2.09 -20.25
N PHE A 113 2.87 2.73 -20.21
CA PHE A 113 3.44 3.44 -21.36
C PHE A 113 3.96 2.45 -22.40
N GLU A 114 4.20 2.91 -23.63
CA GLU A 114 4.74 2.08 -24.72
C GLU A 114 6.09 1.43 -24.39
N ASP A 115 6.90 2.08 -23.53
CA ASP A 115 8.19 1.56 -23.07
C ASP A 115 8.07 0.50 -21.96
N GLY A 116 6.84 0.11 -21.61
CA GLY A 116 6.54 -0.90 -20.60
C GLY A 116 6.56 -0.38 -19.16
N LYS A 117 6.85 0.90 -18.92
CA LYS A 117 6.74 1.47 -17.57
C LYS A 117 5.28 1.59 -17.15
N ILE A 118 5.01 1.29 -15.89
CA ILE A 118 3.67 1.41 -15.33
C ILE A 118 3.32 2.88 -15.07
N PHE A 119 2.07 3.26 -15.33
CA PHE A 119 1.54 4.59 -15.06
C PHE A 119 0.90 4.65 -13.67
N GLY A 120 1.52 5.42 -12.77
CA GLY A 120 0.98 5.74 -11.45
C GLY A 120 0.13 7.01 -11.47
N VAL A 121 -1.09 6.95 -10.93
CA VAL A 121 -2.07 8.05 -10.92
C VAL A 121 -1.78 9.12 -9.87
N ASP A 122 -0.93 8.80 -8.90
CA ASP A 122 -0.62 9.61 -7.71
C ASP A 122 0.88 9.93 -7.57
N ASN A 123 1.72 9.51 -8.51
CA ASN A 123 3.17 9.72 -8.45
C ASN A 123 3.58 11.21 -8.51
N SER A 124 3.15 11.93 -9.56
CA SER A 124 3.45 13.37 -9.72
C SER A 124 2.49 14.01 -10.73
N ALA A 125 2.29 15.32 -10.63
CA ALA A 125 1.43 16.06 -11.57
C ALA A 125 1.90 15.91 -13.03
N ALA A 126 3.21 16.00 -13.28
CA ALA A 126 3.78 15.84 -14.62
C ALA A 126 3.63 14.39 -15.14
N GLY A 127 3.82 13.39 -14.27
CA GLY A 127 3.59 11.98 -14.62
C GLY A 127 2.12 11.69 -14.92
N PHE A 128 1.21 12.29 -14.14
CA PHE A 128 -0.23 12.20 -14.33
C PHE A 128 -0.67 12.78 -15.67
N GLU A 129 -0.23 14.00 -15.99
CA GLU A 129 -0.49 14.66 -17.27
C GLU A 129 0.07 13.85 -18.45
N LYS A 130 1.30 13.36 -18.33
CA LYS A 130 1.91 12.48 -19.32
C LYS A 130 1.08 11.21 -19.56
N GLY A 131 0.61 10.57 -18.50
CA GLY A 131 -0.26 9.39 -18.58
C GLY A 131 -1.56 9.67 -19.33
N ILE A 132 -2.22 10.81 -19.05
CA ILE A 132 -3.43 11.22 -19.78
C ILE A 132 -3.12 11.38 -21.27
N GLN A 133 -2.02 12.04 -21.63
CA GLN A 133 -1.68 12.28 -23.03
C GLN A 133 -1.28 11.01 -23.78
N GLU A 134 -0.38 10.21 -23.22
CA GLU A 134 0.23 9.08 -23.94
C GLU A 134 -0.59 7.78 -23.86
N ILE A 135 -1.29 7.54 -22.75
CA ILE A 135 -2.04 6.28 -22.55
C ILE A 135 -3.51 6.48 -22.92
N TYR A 136 -4.05 7.67 -22.67
CA TYR A 136 -5.46 7.98 -22.87
C TYR A 136 -5.73 8.99 -23.99
N ASN A 137 -4.71 9.36 -24.78
CA ASN A 137 -4.84 10.28 -25.92
C ASN A 137 -5.49 11.63 -25.55
N GLY A 138 -5.22 12.13 -24.34
CA GLY A 138 -5.81 13.37 -23.83
C GLY A 138 -7.19 13.20 -23.19
N ASP A 139 -7.79 12.00 -23.22
CA ASP A 139 -9.12 11.74 -22.67
C ASP A 139 -9.06 11.47 -21.16
N THR A 140 -9.23 12.53 -20.36
CA THR A 140 -9.31 12.44 -18.90
C THR A 140 -10.50 11.59 -18.43
N ARG A 141 -11.62 11.59 -19.17
CA ARG A 141 -12.79 10.80 -18.79
C ARG A 141 -12.49 9.32 -18.92
N ALA A 142 -11.83 8.90 -19.99
CA ALA A 142 -11.40 7.51 -20.17
C ALA A 142 -10.49 7.03 -19.02
N LEU A 143 -9.56 7.87 -18.55
CA LEU A 143 -8.75 7.57 -17.36
C LEU A 143 -9.61 7.35 -16.11
N VAL A 144 -10.54 8.26 -15.84
CA VAL A 144 -11.41 8.16 -14.65
C VAL A 144 -12.30 6.90 -14.73
N GLU A 145 -12.88 6.63 -15.90
CA GLU A 145 -13.68 5.42 -16.13
C GLU A 145 -12.84 4.15 -15.92
N ARG A 146 -11.59 4.15 -16.41
CA ARG A 146 -10.65 3.04 -16.20
C ARG A 146 -10.26 2.88 -14.74
N TYR A 147 -9.99 3.95 -14.01
CA TYR A 147 -9.68 3.90 -12.57
C TYR A 147 -10.82 3.21 -11.79
N PHE A 148 -12.07 3.63 -12.01
CA PHE A 148 -13.21 3.01 -11.33
C PHE A 148 -13.55 1.61 -11.85
N GLU A 149 -13.24 1.29 -13.11
CA GLU A 149 -13.29 -0.09 -13.60
C GLU A 149 -12.32 -0.98 -12.82
N LEU A 150 -11.06 -0.56 -12.67
CA LEU A 150 -10.06 -1.28 -11.90
C LEU A 150 -10.49 -1.48 -10.44
N THR A 151 -11.03 -0.43 -9.80
CA THR A 151 -11.59 -0.54 -8.44
C THR A 151 -12.70 -1.58 -8.35
N ARG A 152 -13.60 -1.66 -9.34
CA ARG A 152 -14.66 -2.67 -9.35
C ARG A 152 -14.11 -4.08 -9.56
N THR A 153 -13.21 -4.26 -10.51
CA THR A 153 -12.64 -5.59 -10.83
C THR A 153 -11.76 -6.11 -9.70
N MET A 154 -11.09 -5.24 -8.95
CA MET A 154 -10.34 -5.58 -7.74
C MET A 154 -11.21 -6.25 -6.66
N LEU A 155 -12.51 -5.93 -6.61
CA LEU A 155 -13.46 -6.42 -5.61
C LEU A 155 -14.18 -7.72 -6.04
N GLN A 156 -13.96 -8.21 -7.26
CA GLN A 156 -14.57 -9.42 -7.82
C GLN A 156 -13.65 -10.63 -7.65
#